data_AF-A0A7K0Y7K9-F1
#
_entry.id   AF-A0A7K0Y7K9-F1
#
_cell.length_a   1.000
_cell.length_b   1.000
_cell.length_c   1.000
_cell.angle_alpha   90.00
_cell.angle_beta   90.00
_cell.angle_gamma   90.00
#
_symmetry.space_group_name_H-M   'P 1'
#
loop_
_entity.id
_entity.type
_entity.pdbx_description
1 polymer ?
#
loop_
_entity_poly.entity_id
_entity_poly.type
_entity_poly.pdbx_seq_one_letter_code
_entity_poly.pdbx_strand_id
1 'polypeptide(L)'
;DSYLLRALAIAGWAPSFDDCARCDAKGPHTAFVMQVGSVVCQECKPIGAISLSLETTALLGALLSGDWELAENSAPSARANASGIVAAYSQWHIERGLKSMPHVERA
;
A
#
# COMPACT_ATOMS: atom_id res chain seq x y z
N ASP A 1 -8.23 -1.23 6.90
CA ASP A 1 -6.99 -1.33 6.09
C ASP A 1 -5.80 -1.99 6.78
N SER A 2 -5.30 -1.50 7.93
CA SER A 2 -4.12 -2.10 8.60
C SER A 2 -4.19 -3.62 8.77
N TYR A 3 -5.35 -4.16 9.17
CA TYR A 3 -5.56 -5.61 9.27
C TYR A 3 -5.21 -6.36 7.98
N LEU A 4 -5.72 -5.91 6.83
CA LEU A 4 -5.49 -6.58 5.55
C LEU A 4 -4.03 -6.49 5.12
N LEU A 5 -3.40 -5.31 5.24
CA LEU A 5 -1.97 -5.15 4.95
C LEU A 5 -1.10 -6.11 5.77
N ARG A 6 -1.37 -6.18 7.08
CA ARG A 6 -0.60 -7.03 8.00
C ARG A 6 -0.91 -8.51 7.78
N ALA A 7 -2.15 -8.86 7.44
CA ALA A 7 -2.52 -10.23 7.08
C ALA A 7 -1.79 -10.68 5.81
N LEU A 8 -1.72 -9.83 4.76
CA LEU A 8 -0.95 -10.10 3.55
C LEU A 8 0.54 -10.27 3.87
N ALA A 9 1.09 -9.42 4.74
CA ALA A 9 2.48 -9.53 5.17
C ALA A 9 2.76 -10.86 5.89
N ILE A 10 1.90 -11.27 6.81
CA ILE A 10 1.99 -12.56 7.50
C ILE A 10 1.85 -13.73 6.51
N ALA A 11 1.03 -13.58 5.46
CA ALA A 11 0.86 -14.58 4.41
C ALA A 11 2.04 -14.67 3.42
N GLY A 12 3.09 -13.85 3.58
CA GLY A 12 4.28 -13.87 2.74
C GLY A 12 4.30 -12.84 1.60
N TRP A 13 3.33 -11.92 1.56
CA TRP A 13 3.22 -10.84 0.58
C TRP A 13 3.42 -9.47 1.22
N ALA A 14 4.45 -9.34 2.06
CA ALA A 14 4.72 -8.11 2.79
C ALA A 14 5.09 -6.96 1.83
N PRO A 15 4.30 -5.89 1.77
CA PRO A 15 4.65 -4.75 0.95
C PRO A 15 5.66 -3.83 1.64
N SER A 16 6.39 -3.02 0.86
CA SER A 16 7.23 -1.92 1.35
C SER A 16 6.81 -0.60 0.74
N PHE A 17 6.89 0.47 1.55
CA PHE A 17 6.43 1.82 1.20
C PHE A 17 7.51 2.90 1.43
N ASP A 18 8.78 2.52 1.50
CA ASP A 18 9.86 3.49 1.74
C ASP A 18 10.98 3.35 0.69
N ASP A 19 11.89 2.41 0.90
CA ASP A 19 13.02 2.15 0.00
C ASP A 19 12.60 1.48 -1.31
N CYS A 20 13.36 1.74 -2.37
CA CYS A 20 13.11 1.16 -3.68
C CYS A 20 13.33 -0.36 -3.65
N ALA A 21 12.28 -1.14 -3.92
CA ALA A 21 12.36 -2.61 -3.90
C ALA A 21 13.25 -3.24 -4.99
N ARG A 22 13.82 -2.44 -5.90
CA ARG A 22 14.69 -2.92 -6.97
C ARG A 22 16.17 -2.60 -6.76
N CYS A 23 16.49 -1.44 -6.20
CA CYS A 23 17.87 -0.96 -6.10
C CYS A 23 18.24 -0.42 -4.71
N ASP A 24 17.35 -0.54 -3.73
CA ASP A 24 17.53 -0.08 -2.35
C ASP A 24 17.80 1.42 -2.20
N ALA A 25 17.55 2.21 -3.25
CA ALA A 25 17.61 3.67 -3.18
C ALA A 25 16.66 4.15 -2.08
N LYS A 26 17.19 4.97 -1.17
CA LYS A 26 16.45 5.47 -0.01
C LYS A 26 15.24 6.31 -0.41
N GLY A 27 14.14 6.11 0.30
CA GLY A 27 12.88 6.78 0.08
C GLY A 27 12.87 8.26 0.48
N PRO A 28 11.68 8.90 0.45
CA PRO A 28 10.39 8.29 0.13
C PRO A 28 10.15 8.14 -1.38
N HIS A 29 9.62 6.98 -1.79
CA HIS A 29 9.17 6.74 -3.18
C HIS A 29 7.65 6.63 -3.29
N THR A 30 7.09 7.02 -4.43
CA THR A 30 5.63 7.10 -4.64
C THR A 30 5.09 6.24 -5.77
N ALA A 31 5.96 5.52 -6.49
CA ALA A 31 5.54 4.62 -7.56
C ALA A 31 5.39 3.20 -7.02
N PHE A 32 4.16 2.76 -6.77
CA PHE A 32 3.86 1.42 -6.28
C PHE A 32 3.66 0.44 -7.45
N VAL A 33 4.34 -0.70 -7.41
CA VAL A 33 4.22 -1.73 -8.45
C VAL A 33 3.52 -2.94 -7.86
N MET A 34 2.29 -3.21 -8.33
CA MET A 34 1.42 -4.29 -7.81
C MET A 34 2.11 -5.66 -7.79
N GLN A 35 2.79 -6.00 -8.88
CA GLN A 35 3.47 -7.29 -9.05
C GLN A 35 4.65 -7.48 -8.08
N VAL A 36 5.35 -6.39 -7.77
CA VAL A 36 6.48 -6.39 -6.81
C VAL A 36 5.94 -6.27 -5.39
N GLY A 37 4.78 -5.61 -5.21
CA GLY A 37 4.19 -5.32 -3.93
C GLY A 37 4.88 -4.21 -3.17
N SER A 38 5.68 -3.37 -3.83
CA SER A 38 6.44 -2.33 -3.13
C SER A 38 6.63 -1.08 -3.98
N VAL A 39 7.05 0.00 -3.34
CA VAL A 39 7.44 1.23 -4.04
C VAL A 39 8.80 1.09 -4.73
N VAL A 40 8.98 1.83 -5.82
CA VAL A 40 10.23 1.93 -6.58
C VAL A 40 10.57 3.38 -6.88
N CYS A 41 11.87 3.67 -7.02
CA CYS A 41 12.34 4.99 -7.45
C CYS A 41 11.96 5.28 -8.92
N GLN A 42 12.08 6.54 -9.35
CA GLN A 42 11.72 6.94 -10.72
C GLN A 42 12.52 6.20 -11.80
N GLU A 43 13.79 5.88 -11.56
CA GLU A 43 14.63 5.14 -12.51
C GLU A 43 14.20 3.68 -12.66
N CYS A 44 13.67 3.08 -11.59
CA CYS A 44 13.20 1.70 -11.57
C CYS A 44 11.72 1.57 -11.97
N LYS A 45 11.00 2.68 -12.14
CA LYS A 45 9.56 2.74 -12.36
C LYS A 45 9.16 2.11 -13.70
N PRO A 46 8.39 1.01 -13.70
CA PRO A 46 7.83 0.46 -14.92
C PRO A 46 6.59 1.25 -15.40
N ILE A 47 6.22 1.04 -16.66
CA ILE A 47 4.91 1.47 -17.17
C ILE A 47 3.81 0.74 -16.39
N GLY A 48 2.77 1.48 -15.98
CA GLY A 48 1.66 0.93 -15.21
C GLY A 48 1.85 0.92 -13.69
N ALA A 49 2.98 1.45 -13.18
CA ALA A 49 3.12 1.72 -11.74
C ALA A 49 2.05 2.72 -11.27
N ILE A 50 1.47 2.44 -10.10
CA ILE A 50 0.46 3.29 -9.48
C ILE A 50 1.17 4.47 -8.83
N SER A 51 0.71 5.70 -9.13
CA SER A 51 1.24 6.91 -8.51
C SER A 51 0.48 7.20 -7.21
N LEU A 52 1.19 7.13 -6.09
CA LEU A 52 0.69 7.50 -4.78
C LEU A 52 1.04 8.96 -4.44
N SER A 53 0.29 9.59 -3.54
CA SER A 53 0.80 10.80 -2.87
C SER A 53 1.77 10.41 -1.76
N LEU A 54 2.68 11.30 -1.38
CA LEU A 54 3.58 11.08 -0.25
C LEU A 54 2.81 10.76 1.04
N GLU A 55 1.69 11.47 1.29
CA GLU A 55 0.82 11.20 2.43
C GLU A 55 0.20 9.80 2.40
N THR A 56 -0.21 9.32 1.23
CA THR A 56 -0.77 7.97 1.07
C THR A 56 0.32 6.92 1.31
N THR A 57 1.51 7.12 0.75
CA THR A 57 2.67 6.25 0.97
C THR A 57 3.03 6.17 2.46
N ALA A 58 3.13 7.32 3.13
CA ALA A 58 3.43 7.39 4.57
C ALA A 58 2.35 6.68 5.41
N LEU A 59 1.07 6.90 5.09
CA LEU A 59 -0.04 6.23 5.76
C LEU A 59 0.02 4.71 5.58
N LEU A 60 0.28 4.21 4.36
CA LEU A 60 0.41 2.78 4.10
C LEU A 60 1.56 2.16 4.91
N GLY A 61 2.70 2.84 5.00
CA GLY A 61 3.82 2.45 5.87
C GLY A 61 3.46 2.42 7.35
N ALA A 62 2.74 3.43 7.84
CA ALA A 62 2.27 3.50 9.22
C ALA A 62 1.26 2.40 9.55
N LEU A 63 0.29 2.14 8.67
CA LEU A 63 -0.69 1.06 8.83
C LEU A 63 -0.04 -0.33 8.86
N LEU A 64 1.04 -0.54 8.10
CA LEU A 64 1.79 -1.79 8.08
C LEU A 64 2.64 -1.98 9.34
N SER A 65 3.34 -0.93 9.78
CA SER A 65 4.25 -0.95 10.93
C SER A 65 3.54 -0.81 12.29
N GLY A 66 2.30 -0.31 12.30
CA GLY A 66 1.54 -0.05 13.53
C GLY A 66 1.83 1.31 14.16
N ASP A 67 2.30 2.29 13.38
CA ASP A 67 2.42 3.69 13.80
C ASP A 67 1.02 4.35 13.80
N TRP A 68 0.32 4.22 14.91
CA TRP A 68 -1.05 4.72 15.04
C TRP A 68 -1.13 6.24 15.14
N GLU A 69 -0.10 6.91 15.66
CA GLU A 69 -0.08 8.37 15.75
C GLU A 69 -0.11 9.00 14.35
N LEU A 70 0.73 8.51 13.43
CA LEU A 70 0.70 8.97 12.04
C LEU A 70 -0.63 8.58 11.37
N ALA A 71 -1.08 7.35 11.57
CA ALA A 71 -2.31 6.84 10.93
C ALA A 71 -3.55 7.64 11.34
N GLU A 72 -3.69 7.97 12.63
CA GLU A 72 -4.83 8.72 13.18
C GLU A 72 -4.83 10.19 12.76
N ASN A 73 -3.66 10.77 12.49
CA ASN A 73 -3.52 12.15 12.01
C ASN A 73 -3.58 12.29 10.48
N SER A 74 -3.68 11.19 9.74
CA SER A 74 -3.70 11.23 8.27
C SER A 74 -4.95 11.90 7.69
N ALA A 75 -4.76 12.60 6.56
CA ALA A 75 -5.82 13.28 5.83
C ALA A 75 -6.89 12.30 5.27
N PRO A 76 -8.18 12.67 5.20
CA PRO A 76 -9.23 11.83 4.64
C PRO A 76 -8.96 11.34 3.20
N SER A 77 -8.33 12.16 2.37
CA SER A 77 -7.93 11.80 1.00
C SER A 77 -6.87 10.70 0.98
N ALA A 78 -5.85 10.77 1.86
CA ALA A 78 -4.83 9.75 2.00
C ALA A 78 -5.44 8.43 2.47
N ARG A 79 -6.42 8.48 3.40
CA ARG A 79 -7.16 7.28 3.86
C ARG A 79 -7.94 6.61 2.74
N ALA A 80 -8.70 7.39 1.95
CA ALA A 80 -9.46 6.86 0.82
C ALA A 80 -8.54 6.21 -0.23
N ASN A 81 -7.42 6.86 -0.56
CA ASN A 81 -6.43 6.29 -1.48
C ASN A 81 -5.78 5.03 -0.90
N ALA A 82 -5.38 5.04 0.37
CA ALA A 82 -4.76 3.90 1.02
C ALA A 82 -5.72 2.69 1.02
N SER A 83 -6.99 2.90 1.37
CA SER A 83 -8.02 1.84 1.31
C SER A 83 -8.14 1.23 -0.08
N GLY A 84 -8.20 2.04 -1.13
CA GLY A 84 -8.21 1.57 -2.52
C GLY A 84 -6.97 0.75 -2.90
N ILE A 85 -5.78 1.15 -2.46
CA ILE A 85 -4.54 0.39 -2.68
C ILE A 85 -4.57 -0.94 -1.94
N VAL A 86 -5.00 -0.97 -0.68
CA VAL A 86 -5.07 -2.19 0.13
C VAL A 86 -6.07 -3.18 -0.47
N ALA A 87 -7.23 -2.70 -0.92
CA ALA A 87 -8.22 -3.52 -1.59
C ALA A 87 -7.69 -4.09 -2.90
N ALA A 88 -7.09 -3.26 -3.75
CA ALA A 88 -6.50 -3.69 -5.01
C ALA A 88 -5.37 -4.72 -4.79
N TYR A 89 -4.50 -4.50 -3.79
CA TYR A 89 -3.37 -5.38 -3.50
C TYR A 89 -3.84 -6.72 -2.91
N SER A 90 -4.87 -6.70 -2.06
CA SER A 90 -5.53 -7.91 -1.59
C SER A 90 -6.14 -8.69 -2.74
N GLN A 91 -6.84 -8.00 -3.64
CA GLN A 91 -7.47 -8.61 -4.82
C GLN A 91 -6.45 -9.24 -5.77
N TRP A 92 -5.31 -8.58 -5.97
CA TRP A 92 -4.23 -9.07 -6.82
C TRP A 92 -3.71 -10.44 -6.36
N HIS A 93 -3.43 -10.61 -5.05
CA HIS A 93 -2.86 -11.85 -4.52
C HIS A 93 -3.87 -12.96 -4.25
N ILE A 94 -5.13 -12.61 -3.94
CA ILE A 94 -6.17 -13.61 -3.66
C ILE A 94 -6.78 -14.16 -4.96
N GLU A 95 -6.55 -13.51 -6.11
CA GLU A 95 -7.02 -13.84 -7.47
C GLU A 95 -8.56 -13.93 -7.62
N ARG A 96 -9.30 -13.88 -6.52
CA ARG A 96 -10.76 -13.93 -6.44
C ARG A 96 -11.29 -12.82 -5.53
N GLY A 97 -12.29 -12.10 -6.05
CA GLY A 97 -13.07 -11.10 -5.33
C GLY A 97 -13.47 -11.55 -3.92
N LEU A 98 -13.00 -10.85 -2.89
CA LEU A 98 -13.57 -10.99 -1.55
C LEU A 98 -14.99 -10.42 -1.58
N LYS A 99 -16.01 -11.29 -1.53
CA LYS A 99 -17.43 -10.90 -1.58
C LYS A 99 -17.81 -9.91 -0.47
N SER A 100 -17.11 -9.94 0.65
CA SER A 100 -17.30 -9.03 1.77
C SER A 100 -16.65 -7.66 1.59
N MET A 101 -15.69 -7.49 0.65
CA MET A 101 -14.93 -6.25 0.49
C MET A 101 -15.81 -5.02 0.26
N PRO A 102 -16.86 -5.07 -0.60
CA PRO A 102 -17.71 -3.90 -0.81
C PRO A 102 -18.49 -3.47 0.44
N HIS A 103 -18.60 -4.31 1.48
CA HIS A 103 -19.24 -3.94 2.74
C HIS A 103 -18.27 -3.23 3.70
N VAL A 104 -16.96 -3.45 3.54
CA VAL A 104 -15.90 -2.84 4.35
C VAL A 104 -15.52 -1.47 3.81
N GLU A 105 -15.44 -1.30 2.48
CA GLU A 105 -15.05 -0.03 1.83
C GLU A 105 -16.12 1.08 1.92
N ARG A 106 -17.36 0.75 2.28
CA ARG A 106 -18.48 1.69 2.40
C ARG A 106 -18.71 2.23 3.82
N ALA A 107 -18.01 1.67 4.81
CA ALA A 107 -18.11 2.05 6.22
C ALA A 107 -17.07 3.12 6.57
#